data_AF-A0A936A2D4-F1
#
_entry.id   AF-A0A936A2D4-F1
#
_cell.length_a   1.000
_cell.length_b   1.000
_cell.length_c   1.000
_cell.angle_alpha   90.00
_cell.angle_beta   90.00
_cell.angle_gamma   90.00
#
_symmetry.space_group_name_H-M   'P 1'
#
loop_
_entity.id
_entity.type
_entity.pdbx_description
1 polymer ?
#
loop_
_entity_poly.entity_id
_entity_poly.type
_entity_poly.pdbx_seq_one_letter_code
_entity_poly.pdbx_strand_id
1 'polypeptide(L)'
;MSSMARINAELFDRPLAFPPEVNGFPDFVNNQTLLYQKRRQALQDQLSSLRQMLGLMQQELNMNLPLLQQGDVSRADVLRLQRGVSDIQSQMVNVRNKYLQDLQAEYTKTEEDLVTAREILAQRSDALKDTELRAPVDGIVKNIKITTVGGVLRPSDEVLSIVPTGEVLIVEAKTSPTDIAYVKVGQIANVKFDAYDSSIYGSATGKVSYVSPDTLSEQRPSGEFTYYRVHITVDTSRMKPHRPGERIVIQPGMTATSEILTGRNTVWHYLTKPINKTMGEAMTEDAVVQPQSPAGRALWTFGRQSGSAAGSTGGASCMSGAAAIWSLSGNTGLALTAY
;
A
#
# COMPACT_ATOMS: atom_id res chain seq x y z
N MET A 1 18.35 17.98 16.46
CA MET A 1 18.80 18.86 15.35
C MET A 1 20.12 19.57 15.66
N SER A 2 20.28 20.31 16.76
CA SER A 2 21.57 20.96 17.07
C SER A 2 22.72 19.97 17.37
N SER A 3 22.45 18.84 18.04
CA SER A 3 23.46 17.78 18.23
C SER A 3 23.97 17.24 16.89
N MET A 4 23.08 17.06 15.91
CA MET A 4 23.46 16.67 14.54
C MET A 4 24.31 17.72 13.84
N ALA A 5 23.99 19.01 14.00
CA ALA A 5 24.79 20.10 13.43
C ALA A 5 26.23 20.06 13.96
N ARG A 6 26.42 19.81 15.27
CA ARG A 6 27.74 19.59 15.86
C ARG A 6 28.44 18.36 15.30
N ILE A 7 27.78 17.20 15.29
CA ILE A 7 28.39 15.94 14.83
C ILE A 7 28.81 16.05 13.36
N ASN A 8 27.99 16.67 12.51
CA ASN A 8 28.33 16.94 11.11
C ASN A 8 29.53 17.90 10.98
N ALA A 9 29.62 18.93 11.83
CA ALA A 9 30.78 19.81 11.86
C ALA A 9 32.07 19.05 12.25
N GLU A 10 31.98 18.14 13.24
CA GLU A 10 33.12 17.31 13.70
C GLU A 10 33.53 16.24 12.66
N LEU A 11 32.57 15.58 11.99
CA LEU A 11 32.84 14.52 11.01
C LEU A 11 33.39 15.05 9.66
N PHE A 12 32.89 16.20 9.21
CA PHE A 12 33.22 16.75 7.89
C PHE A 12 34.18 17.95 7.93
N ASP A 13 34.73 18.28 9.11
CA ASP A 13 35.59 19.46 9.33
C ASP A 13 34.98 20.77 8.77
N ARG A 14 33.66 20.92 8.95
CA ARG A 14 32.91 22.10 8.49
C ARG A 14 32.75 23.11 9.64
N PRO A 15 32.58 24.41 9.33
CA PRO A 15 32.24 25.38 10.37
C PRO A 15 30.93 25.00 11.04
N LEU A 16 30.88 25.14 12.37
CA LEU A 16 29.70 24.87 13.17
C LEU A 16 28.61 25.88 12.81
N ALA A 17 27.54 25.40 12.18
CA ALA A 17 26.39 26.20 11.78
C ALA A 17 25.11 25.50 12.23
N PHE A 18 24.27 26.21 12.99
CA PHE A 18 23.02 25.67 13.50
C PHE A 18 21.84 26.03 12.58
N PRO A 19 20.87 25.12 12.38
CA PRO A 19 19.64 25.42 11.65
C PRO A 19 18.81 26.52 12.32
N PRO A 20 17.99 27.26 11.56
CA PRO A 20 17.16 28.34 12.12
C PRO A 20 16.12 27.84 13.14
N GLU A 21 15.71 26.57 13.08
CA GLU A 21 14.72 26.02 14.01
C GLU A 21 15.20 26.00 15.47
N VAL A 22 16.51 26.00 15.72
CA VAL A 22 17.06 25.97 17.08
C VAL A 22 17.29 27.36 17.67
N ASN A 23 17.01 28.43 16.93
CA ASN A 23 17.15 29.81 17.41
C ASN A 23 16.27 30.11 18.64
N GLY A 24 15.17 29.37 18.83
CA GLY A 24 14.31 29.46 20.01
C GLY A 24 14.90 28.84 21.29
N PHE A 25 16.05 28.17 21.22
CA PHE A 25 16.67 27.42 22.33
C PHE A 25 18.16 27.79 22.51
N PRO A 26 18.49 29.01 22.93
CA PRO A 26 19.87 29.52 22.97
C PRO A 26 20.77 28.73 23.92
N ASP A 27 20.27 28.29 25.08
CA ASP A 27 21.05 27.50 26.04
C ASP A 27 21.53 26.19 25.41
N PHE A 28 20.70 25.58 24.56
CA PHE A 28 21.04 24.32 23.90
C PHE A 28 22.12 24.54 22.83
N VAL A 29 22.04 25.62 22.06
CA VAL A 29 23.07 26.03 21.10
C VAL A 29 24.40 26.30 21.80
N ASN A 30 24.38 27.03 22.91
CA ASN A 30 25.56 27.33 23.73
C ASN A 30 26.21 26.05 24.27
N ASN A 31 25.41 25.13 24.83
CA ASN A 31 25.90 23.86 25.34
C ASN A 31 26.54 23.00 24.25
N GLN A 32 25.91 22.91 23.06
CA GLN A 32 26.48 22.16 21.93
C GLN A 32 27.77 22.82 21.41
N THR A 33 27.82 24.15 21.36
CA THR A 33 29.01 24.90 20.94
C THR A 33 30.18 24.70 21.91
N LEU A 34 29.92 24.78 23.21
CA LEU A 34 30.92 24.53 24.24
C LEU A 34 31.44 23.09 24.17
N LEU A 35 30.54 22.12 24.02
CA LEU A 35 30.90 20.71 23.90
C LEU A 35 31.78 20.47 22.66
N TYR A 36 31.43 21.05 21.52
CA TYR A 36 32.22 21.01 20.29
C TYR A 36 33.66 21.52 20.53
N GLN A 37 33.78 22.71 21.13
CA GLN A 37 35.08 23.32 21.42
C GLN A 37 35.91 22.44 22.37
N LYS A 38 35.30 21.93 23.44
CA LYS A 38 35.98 21.08 24.44
C LYS A 38 36.47 19.77 23.85
N ARG A 39 35.69 19.11 22.99
CA ARG A 39 36.10 17.87 22.32
C ARG A 39 37.25 18.09 21.36
N ARG A 40 37.18 19.15 20.53
CA ARG A 40 38.28 19.50 19.63
C ARG A 40 39.56 19.85 20.37
N GLN A 41 39.45 20.63 21.44
CA GLN A 41 40.58 20.98 22.29
C GLN A 41 41.21 19.71 22.89
N ALA A 42 40.42 18.83 23.49
CA ALA A 42 40.93 17.58 24.08
C ALA A 42 41.64 16.68 23.06
N LEU A 43 41.06 16.52 21.85
CA LEU A 43 41.68 15.77 20.77
C LEU A 43 43.00 16.40 20.32
N GLN A 44 43.02 17.73 20.17
CA GLN A 44 44.20 18.47 19.75
C GLN A 44 45.32 18.40 20.80
N ASP A 45 44.99 18.49 22.08
CA ASP A 45 45.93 18.39 23.20
C ASP A 45 46.56 16.98 23.29
N GLN A 46 45.75 15.93 23.10
CA GLN A 46 46.26 14.56 23.04
C GLN A 46 47.19 14.34 21.84
N LEU A 47 46.78 14.81 20.65
CA LEU A 47 47.58 14.67 19.44
C LEU A 47 48.84 15.53 19.48
N SER A 48 48.82 16.71 20.11
CA SER A 48 50.00 17.57 20.22
C SER A 48 51.04 16.94 21.15
N SER A 49 50.62 16.37 22.29
CA SER A 49 51.49 15.63 23.20
C SER A 49 52.14 14.41 22.52
N LEU A 50 51.36 13.62 21.78
CA LEU A 50 51.91 12.48 21.03
C LEU A 50 52.86 12.91 19.91
N ARG A 51 52.59 14.02 19.22
CA ARG A 51 53.50 14.57 18.19
C ARG A 51 54.82 15.05 18.81
N GLN A 52 54.79 15.68 19.97
CA GLN A 52 56.00 16.09 20.68
C GLN A 52 56.84 14.87 21.06
N MET A 53 56.20 13.83 21.63
CA MET A 53 56.88 12.58 21.98
C MET A 53 57.47 11.88 20.76
N LEU A 54 56.73 11.85 19.64
CA LEU A 54 57.20 11.33 18.37
C LEU A 54 58.43 12.11 17.88
N GLY A 55 58.39 13.44 17.93
CA GLY A 55 59.50 14.30 17.52
C GLY A 55 60.78 14.04 18.31
N LEU A 56 60.67 13.90 19.64
CA LEU A 56 61.80 13.58 20.50
C LEU A 56 62.38 12.19 20.19
N MET A 57 61.52 11.17 20.04
CA MET A 57 61.94 9.81 19.69
C MET A 57 62.59 9.75 18.30
N GLN A 58 62.06 10.50 17.34
CA GLN A 58 62.62 10.61 15.99
C GLN A 58 63.99 11.29 16.01
N GLN A 59 64.14 12.34 16.83
CA GLN A 59 65.41 13.03 17.01
C GLN A 59 66.47 12.10 17.62
N GLU A 60 66.10 11.34 18.67
CA GLU A 60 66.97 10.34 19.28
C GLU A 60 67.37 9.25 18.27
N LEU A 61 66.41 8.73 17.50
CA LEU A 61 66.68 7.77 16.43
C LEU A 61 67.66 8.34 15.39
N ASN A 62 67.44 9.58 14.94
CA ASN A 62 68.29 10.23 13.94
C ASN A 62 69.72 10.48 14.44
N MET A 63 69.90 10.70 15.75
CA MET A 63 71.23 10.81 16.37
C MET A 63 71.94 9.46 16.46
N ASN A 64 71.21 8.37 16.70
CA ASN A 64 71.79 7.03 16.85
C ASN A 64 72.09 6.34 15.51
N LEU A 65 71.39 6.69 14.43
CA LEU A 65 71.62 6.13 13.10
C LEU A 65 73.06 6.26 12.57
N PRO A 66 73.72 7.44 12.61
CA PRO A 66 75.12 7.55 12.19
C PRO A 66 76.08 6.84 13.14
N LEU A 67 75.80 6.82 14.44
CA LEU A 67 76.60 6.11 15.44
C LEU A 67 76.60 4.60 15.21
N LEU A 68 75.47 4.04 14.72
CA LEU A 68 75.39 2.63 14.36
C LEU A 68 76.33 2.30 13.19
N GLN A 69 76.47 3.22 12.23
CA GLN A 69 77.39 3.04 11.10
C GLN A 69 78.85 3.07 11.53
N GLN A 70 79.16 3.83 12.58
CA GLN A 70 80.49 3.92 13.19
C GLN A 70 80.78 2.75 14.14
N GLY A 71 79.76 2.00 14.55
CA GLY A 71 79.86 0.88 15.48
C GLY A 71 79.73 1.26 16.96
N ASP A 72 79.40 2.51 17.25
CA ASP A 72 79.35 3.08 18.61
C ASP A 72 78.04 2.77 19.36
N VAL A 73 77.02 2.25 18.67
CA VAL A 73 75.74 1.83 19.27
C VAL A 73 75.27 0.49 18.72
N SER A 74 74.49 -0.24 19.52
CA SER A 74 73.95 -1.54 19.13
C SER A 74 72.81 -1.41 18.13
N ARG A 75 72.75 -2.31 17.16
CA ARG A 75 71.59 -2.45 16.25
C ARG A 75 70.29 -2.70 17.02
N ALA A 76 70.35 -3.35 18.18
CA ALA A 76 69.19 -3.58 19.04
C ALA A 76 68.58 -2.28 19.57
N ASP A 77 69.41 -1.28 19.89
CA ASP A 77 68.94 0.02 20.40
C ASP A 77 68.21 0.80 19.31
N VAL A 78 68.76 0.82 18.09
CA VAL A 78 68.10 1.43 16.92
C VAL A 78 66.77 0.75 16.62
N LEU A 79 66.70 -0.59 16.65
CA LEU A 79 65.43 -1.32 16.46
C LEU A 79 64.41 -1.00 17.56
N ARG A 80 64.84 -0.82 18.81
CA ARG A 80 63.98 -0.42 19.92
C ARG A 80 63.41 0.99 19.68
N LEU A 81 64.23 1.94 19.25
CA LEU A 81 63.79 3.30 18.93
C LEU A 81 62.82 3.32 17.74
N GLN A 82 63.10 2.55 16.68
CA GLN A 82 62.19 2.40 15.54
C GLN A 82 60.82 1.82 15.96
N ARG A 83 60.82 0.82 16.86
CA ARG A 83 59.58 0.30 17.44
C ARG A 83 58.84 1.38 18.22
N GLY A 84 59.53 2.15 19.06
CA GLY A 84 58.95 3.27 19.80
C GLY A 84 58.30 4.32 18.89
N VAL A 85 58.96 4.68 17.78
CA VAL A 85 58.38 5.57 16.75
C VAL A 85 57.09 4.96 16.17
N SER A 86 57.11 3.69 15.79
CA SER A 86 55.95 2.98 15.23
C SER A 86 54.80 2.87 16.25
N ASP A 87 55.11 2.64 17.53
CA ASP A 87 54.12 2.53 18.60
C ASP A 87 53.41 3.88 18.85
N ILE A 88 54.16 4.99 18.90
CA ILE A 88 53.58 6.33 19.04
C ILE A 88 52.72 6.69 17.83
N GLN A 89 53.18 6.38 16.61
CA GLN A 89 52.40 6.58 15.39
C GLN A 89 51.09 5.78 15.42
N SER A 90 51.15 4.52 15.85
CA SER A 90 49.98 3.66 16.02
C SER A 90 49.03 4.22 17.07
N GLN A 91 49.54 4.74 18.19
CA GLN A 91 48.74 5.39 19.21
C GLN A 91 48.02 6.65 18.68
N MET A 92 48.69 7.47 17.85
CA MET A 92 48.04 8.62 17.20
C MET A 92 46.89 8.19 16.27
N VAL A 93 47.06 7.10 15.53
CA VAL A 93 46.00 6.53 14.68
C VAL A 93 44.85 6.02 15.55
N ASN A 94 45.15 5.31 16.64
CA ASN A 94 44.14 4.79 17.56
C ASN A 94 43.32 5.91 18.22
N VAL A 95 43.94 7.01 18.62
CA VAL A 95 43.24 8.19 19.18
C VAL A 95 42.26 8.78 18.14
N ARG A 96 42.70 8.92 16.88
CA ARG A 96 41.81 9.42 15.80
C ARG A 96 40.67 8.46 15.51
N ASN A 97 40.96 7.17 15.39
CA ASN A 97 39.95 6.16 15.10
C ASN A 97 38.92 6.07 16.22
N LYS A 98 39.36 6.13 17.48
CA LYS A 98 38.45 6.15 18.64
C LYS A 98 37.54 7.38 18.61
N TYR A 99 38.09 8.55 18.32
CA TYR A 99 37.29 9.78 18.20
C TYR A 99 36.23 9.66 17.09
N LEU A 100 36.60 9.10 15.92
CA LEU A 100 35.65 8.86 14.83
C LEU A 100 34.58 7.81 15.18
N GLN A 101 34.97 6.74 15.88
CA GLN A 101 34.03 5.71 16.36
C GLN A 101 33.02 6.30 17.35
N ASP A 102 33.48 7.10 18.31
CA ASP A 102 32.63 7.76 19.28
C ASP A 102 31.65 8.72 18.59
N LEU A 103 32.11 9.46 17.57
CA LEU A 103 31.25 10.31 16.75
C LEU A 103 30.22 9.54 15.94
N GLN A 104 30.61 8.41 15.34
CA GLN A 104 29.70 7.59 14.55
C GLN A 104 28.62 6.95 15.44
N ALA A 105 28.99 6.49 16.64
CA ALA A 105 28.04 5.96 17.61
C ALA A 105 27.04 7.04 18.07
N GLU A 106 27.54 8.24 18.34
CA GLU A 106 26.71 9.38 18.71
C GLU A 106 25.79 9.83 17.56
N TYR A 107 26.29 9.80 16.33
CA TYR A 107 25.51 10.09 15.11
C TYR A 107 24.34 9.14 14.97
N THR A 108 24.61 7.82 14.99
CA THR A 108 23.58 6.79 14.84
C THR A 108 22.50 6.94 15.91
N LYS A 109 22.90 7.12 17.17
CA LYS A 109 21.94 7.33 18.27
C LYS A 109 21.09 8.58 18.08
N THR A 110 21.72 9.69 17.68
CA THR A 110 20.99 10.95 17.47
C THR A 110 20.03 10.86 16.28
N GLU A 111 20.37 10.09 15.24
CA GLU A 111 19.48 9.84 14.10
C GLU A 111 18.30 8.95 14.50
N GLU A 112 18.54 7.89 15.28
CA GLU A 112 17.47 7.03 15.84
C GLU A 112 16.48 7.85 16.70
N ASP A 113 17.00 8.70 17.58
CA ASP A 113 16.20 9.61 18.39
C ASP A 113 15.40 10.60 17.52
N LEU A 114 16.00 11.09 16.44
CA LEU A 114 15.35 12.01 15.50
C LEU A 114 14.22 11.34 14.72
N VAL A 115 14.44 10.13 14.21
CA VAL A 115 13.41 9.33 13.52
C VAL A 115 12.25 9.05 14.47
N THR A 116 12.54 8.64 15.70
CA THR A 116 11.52 8.39 16.72
C THR A 116 10.72 9.66 17.04
N ALA A 117 11.40 10.80 17.22
CA ALA A 117 10.74 12.07 17.49
C ALA A 117 9.86 12.54 16.31
N ARG A 118 10.28 12.30 15.07
CA ARG A 118 9.49 12.60 13.86
C ARG A 118 8.23 11.74 13.78
N GLU A 119 8.32 10.46 14.12
CA GLU A 119 7.16 9.57 14.13
C GLU A 119 6.13 10.01 15.18
N ILE A 120 6.60 10.33 16.39
CA ILE A 120 5.73 10.86 17.45
C ILE A 120 5.10 12.19 17.02
N LEU A 121 5.85 13.06 16.34
CA LEU A 121 5.32 14.31 15.81
C LEU A 121 4.25 14.07 14.76
N ALA A 122 4.49 13.16 13.80
CA ALA A 122 3.52 12.79 12.78
C ALA A 122 2.22 12.27 13.42
N GLN A 123 2.34 11.31 14.33
CA GLN A 123 1.20 10.76 15.08
C GLN A 123 0.40 11.84 15.83
N ARG A 124 1.10 12.76 16.52
CA ARG A 124 0.44 13.87 17.23
C ARG A 124 -0.17 14.88 16.27
N SER A 125 0.45 15.12 15.13
CA SER A 125 -0.07 16.02 14.11
C SER A 125 -1.35 15.47 13.48
N ASP A 126 -1.42 14.16 13.28
CA ASP A 126 -2.60 13.50 12.73
C ASP A 126 -3.72 13.47 13.78
N ALA A 127 -3.39 13.14 15.03
CA ALA A 127 -4.36 13.26 16.12
C ALA A 127 -4.91 14.69 16.28
N LEU A 128 -4.09 15.72 16.04
CA LEU A 128 -4.53 17.11 16.03
C LEU A 128 -5.44 17.42 14.83
N LYS A 129 -5.10 16.96 13.63
CA LYS A 129 -5.95 17.12 12.43
C LYS A 129 -7.31 16.45 12.64
N ASP A 130 -7.33 15.28 13.26
CA ASP A 130 -8.56 14.52 13.53
C ASP A 130 -9.47 15.16 14.59
N THR A 131 -9.00 16.20 15.30
CA THR A 131 -9.87 17.01 16.18
C THR A 131 -10.84 17.90 15.41
N GLU A 132 -10.52 18.22 14.15
CA GLU A 132 -11.39 19.00 13.27
C GLU A 132 -11.88 18.13 12.11
N LEU A 133 -13.12 17.65 12.22
CA LEU A 133 -13.74 16.86 11.17
C LEU A 133 -14.21 17.75 10.02
N ARG A 134 -13.54 17.63 8.87
CA ARG A 134 -13.90 18.33 7.63
C ARG A 134 -14.59 17.38 6.65
N ALA A 135 -15.53 17.90 5.86
CA ALA A 135 -16.19 17.12 4.81
C ALA A 135 -15.18 16.77 3.70
N PRO A 136 -15.05 15.50 3.30
CA PRO A 136 -14.12 15.08 2.25
C PRO A 136 -14.61 15.44 0.84
N VAL A 137 -15.92 15.64 0.67
CA VAL A 137 -16.58 15.97 -0.59
C VAL A 137 -17.71 16.95 -0.37
N ASP A 138 -18.02 17.75 -1.39
CA ASP A 138 -19.23 18.56 -1.42
C ASP A 138 -20.46 17.65 -1.38
N GLY A 139 -21.41 17.97 -0.51
CA GLY A 139 -22.59 17.15 -0.33
C GLY A 139 -23.59 17.75 0.65
N ILE A 140 -24.75 17.10 0.73
CA ILE A 140 -25.81 17.44 1.66
C ILE A 140 -25.69 16.55 2.90
N VAL A 141 -25.70 17.16 4.08
CA VAL A 141 -25.71 16.42 5.35
C VAL A 141 -27.11 15.83 5.56
N LYS A 142 -27.21 14.50 5.65
CA LYS A 142 -28.49 13.79 5.80
C LYS A 142 -28.83 13.52 7.27
N ASN A 143 -27.90 12.93 8.01
CA ASN A 143 -28.09 12.61 9.43
C ASN A 143 -26.93 13.15 10.26
N ILE A 144 -27.23 13.81 11.38
CA ILE A 144 -26.28 14.20 12.41
C ILE A 144 -26.62 13.40 13.66
N LYS A 145 -25.72 12.51 14.09
CA LYS A 145 -25.98 11.62 15.24
C LYS A 145 -25.67 12.28 16.58
N ILE A 146 -24.80 13.28 16.60
CA ILE A 146 -24.33 13.92 17.84
C ILE A 146 -24.43 15.44 17.67
N THR A 147 -25.16 16.07 18.58
CA THR A 147 -25.46 17.50 18.56
C THR A 147 -25.10 18.22 19.86
N THR A 148 -24.64 17.47 20.88
CA THR A 148 -24.40 17.99 22.23
C THR A 148 -22.96 18.43 22.44
N VAL A 149 -22.78 19.64 22.99
CA VAL A 149 -21.47 20.16 23.40
C VAL A 149 -20.96 19.39 24.62
N GLY A 150 -19.75 18.84 24.53
CA GLY A 150 -19.14 18.01 25.59
C GLY A 150 -19.47 16.51 25.49
N GLY A 151 -20.15 16.07 24.43
CA GLY A 151 -20.28 14.63 24.13
C GLY A 151 -18.92 14.00 23.82
N VAL A 152 -18.72 12.75 24.27
CA VAL A 152 -17.49 12.00 24.01
C VAL A 152 -17.69 11.09 22.80
N LEU A 153 -16.79 11.18 21.83
CA LEU A 153 -16.74 10.34 20.63
C LEU A 153 -15.78 9.17 20.82
N ARG A 154 -16.18 7.97 20.43
CA ARG A 154 -15.28 6.82 20.33
C ARG A 154 -14.77 6.65 18.91
N PRO A 155 -13.61 6.01 18.71
CA PRO A 155 -13.17 5.61 17.37
C PRO A 155 -14.25 4.77 16.69
N SER A 156 -14.53 5.07 15.42
CA SER A 156 -15.56 4.41 14.59
C SER A 156 -17.01 4.82 14.87
N ASP A 157 -17.26 5.77 15.77
CA ASP A 157 -18.60 6.34 15.90
C ASP A 157 -18.95 7.18 14.65
N GLU A 158 -20.12 6.93 14.08
CA GLU A 158 -20.64 7.75 12.98
C GLU A 158 -21.13 9.09 13.55
N VAL A 159 -20.47 10.18 13.15
CA VAL A 159 -20.83 11.55 13.58
C VAL A 159 -21.92 12.12 12.69
N LEU A 160 -21.73 12.02 11.38
CA LEU A 160 -22.60 12.57 10.35
C LEU A 160 -22.53 11.75 9.06
N SER A 161 -23.60 11.77 8.28
CA SER A 161 -23.63 11.20 6.92
C SER A 161 -23.78 12.31 5.88
N ILE A 162 -22.90 12.28 4.87
CA ILE A 162 -22.90 13.21 3.74
C ILE A 162 -23.30 12.44 2.49
N VAL A 163 -24.27 12.98 1.76
CA VAL A 163 -24.62 12.51 0.42
C VAL A 163 -23.91 13.42 -0.57
N PRO A 164 -22.94 12.91 -1.36
CA PRO A 164 -22.22 13.72 -2.32
C PRO A 164 -23.18 14.37 -3.33
N THR A 165 -22.93 15.63 -3.66
CA THR A 165 -23.70 16.34 -4.71
C THR A 165 -23.05 16.22 -6.09
N GLY A 166 -21.99 15.41 -6.23
CA GLY A 166 -21.34 15.14 -7.51
C GLY A 166 -22.33 14.56 -8.52
N GLU A 167 -22.54 15.31 -9.61
CA GLU A 167 -23.62 15.17 -10.60
C GLU A 167 -23.48 13.96 -11.55
N VAL A 168 -22.81 12.87 -11.13
CA VAL A 168 -22.73 11.67 -11.96
C VAL A 168 -23.94 10.80 -11.66
N LEU A 169 -25.00 10.98 -12.45
CA LEU A 169 -26.17 10.12 -12.38
C LEU A 169 -25.81 8.74 -12.91
N ILE A 170 -25.88 7.73 -12.04
CA ILE A 170 -25.65 6.34 -12.41
C ILE A 170 -26.98 5.60 -12.35
N VAL A 171 -27.37 5.01 -13.48
CA VAL A 171 -28.53 4.14 -13.58
C VAL A 171 -28.05 2.70 -13.55
N GLU A 172 -28.63 1.93 -12.64
CA GLU A 172 -28.38 0.50 -12.51
C GLU A 172 -29.40 -0.28 -13.36
N ALA A 173 -28.90 -0.94 -14.40
CA ALA A 173 -29.69 -1.78 -15.27
C ALA A 173 -29.48 -3.26 -14.93
N LYS A 174 -30.58 -4.00 -14.79
CA LYS A 174 -30.57 -5.46 -14.61
C LYS A 174 -30.70 -6.12 -15.99
N THR A 175 -29.65 -6.81 -16.43
CA THR A 175 -29.58 -7.42 -17.78
C THR A 175 -29.71 -8.94 -17.68
N SER A 176 -30.47 -9.57 -18.58
CA SER A 176 -30.59 -11.02 -18.64
C SER A 176 -29.24 -11.69 -19.00
N PRO A 177 -28.93 -12.88 -18.45
CA PRO A 177 -27.77 -13.67 -18.88
C PRO A 177 -27.73 -13.99 -20.38
N THR A 178 -28.88 -13.99 -21.07
CA THR A 178 -28.94 -14.20 -22.53
C THR A 178 -28.35 -13.04 -23.32
N ASP A 179 -28.41 -11.83 -22.76
CA ASP A 179 -28.11 -10.59 -23.49
C ASP A 179 -26.75 -10.00 -23.11
N ILE A 180 -26.16 -10.46 -21.99
CA ILE A 180 -24.88 -9.97 -21.46
C ILE A 180 -23.73 -10.12 -22.45
N ALA A 181 -23.76 -11.15 -23.31
CA ALA A 181 -22.72 -11.42 -24.31
C ALA A 181 -22.49 -10.24 -25.28
N TYR A 182 -23.50 -9.38 -25.47
CA TYR A 182 -23.44 -8.23 -26.37
C TYR A 182 -23.13 -6.91 -25.67
N VAL A 183 -23.21 -6.87 -24.34
CA VAL A 183 -23.00 -5.66 -23.54
C VAL A 183 -21.52 -5.51 -23.21
N LYS A 184 -20.96 -4.35 -23.52
CA LYS A 184 -19.56 -4.02 -23.26
C LYS A 184 -19.43 -2.63 -22.65
N VAL A 185 -18.44 -2.47 -21.77
CA VAL A 185 -18.06 -1.17 -21.22
C VAL A 185 -17.73 -0.21 -22.36
N GLY A 186 -18.26 1.00 -22.29
CA GLY A 186 -18.08 2.06 -23.28
C GLY A 186 -19.17 2.18 -24.33
N GLN A 187 -20.12 1.24 -24.41
CA GLN A 187 -21.28 1.35 -25.29
C GLN A 187 -22.19 2.53 -24.90
N ILE A 188 -22.83 3.13 -25.90
CA ILE A 188 -23.82 4.18 -25.70
C ILE A 188 -25.17 3.50 -25.39
N ALA A 189 -25.88 4.03 -24.40
CA ALA A 189 -27.21 3.59 -24.02
C ALA A 189 -28.19 4.77 -24.04
N ASN A 190 -29.44 4.53 -24.42
CA ASN A 190 -30.51 5.50 -24.25
C ASN A 190 -31.28 5.16 -22.99
N VAL A 191 -31.41 6.10 -22.07
CA VAL A 191 -32.11 5.90 -20.80
C VAL A 191 -33.38 6.73 -20.77
N LYS A 192 -34.51 6.06 -20.57
CA LYS A 192 -35.84 6.66 -20.44
C LYS A 192 -36.26 6.54 -18.98
N PHE A 193 -36.55 7.65 -18.33
CA PHE A 193 -37.01 7.66 -16.94
C PHE A 193 -38.54 7.58 -16.92
N ASP A 194 -39.12 6.63 -16.19
CA ASP A 194 -40.57 6.39 -16.23
C ASP A 194 -41.36 7.56 -15.62
N ALA A 195 -40.72 8.32 -14.72
CA ALA A 195 -41.28 9.52 -14.10
C ALA A 195 -41.46 10.71 -15.09
N TYR A 196 -40.82 10.65 -16.27
CA TYR A 196 -40.88 11.69 -17.29
C TYR A 196 -41.41 11.11 -18.61
N ASP A 197 -42.42 11.74 -19.20
CA ASP A 197 -42.95 11.30 -20.49
C ASP A 197 -41.87 11.43 -21.58
N SER A 198 -41.41 10.28 -22.09
CA SER A 198 -40.37 10.20 -23.13
C SER A 198 -40.73 10.92 -24.43
N SER A 199 -42.03 11.14 -24.70
CA SER A 199 -42.50 11.88 -25.88
C SER A 199 -42.25 13.38 -25.76
N ILE A 200 -42.26 13.90 -24.53
CA ILE A 200 -42.11 15.32 -24.22
C ILE A 200 -40.65 15.63 -23.87
N TYR A 201 -40.05 14.85 -22.98
CA TYR A 201 -38.73 15.11 -22.41
C TYR A 201 -37.59 14.43 -23.18
N GLY A 202 -37.90 13.45 -24.03
CA GLY A 202 -36.90 12.65 -24.75
C GLY A 202 -36.21 11.60 -23.85
N SER A 203 -35.10 11.06 -24.34
CA SER A 203 -34.26 10.11 -23.58
C SER A 203 -32.94 10.75 -23.17
N ALA A 204 -32.45 10.41 -21.99
CA ALA A 204 -31.10 10.76 -21.58
C ALA A 204 -30.07 9.87 -22.31
N THR A 205 -28.92 10.44 -22.65
CA THR A 205 -27.83 9.67 -23.27
C THR A 205 -26.92 9.16 -22.17
N GLY A 206 -26.73 7.86 -22.11
CA GLY A 206 -25.85 7.19 -21.15
C GLY A 206 -24.70 6.47 -21.82
N LYS A 207 -23.68 6.15 -21.02
CA LYS A 207 -22.54 5.32 -21.40
C LYS A 207 -22.37 4.22 -20.37
N VAL A 208 -22.23 2.98 -20.84
CA VAL A 208 -21.96 1.84 -19.96
C VAL A 208 -20.59 2.04 -19.31
N SER A 209 -20.58 2.20 -17.98
CA SER A 209 -19.37 2.44 -17.19
C SER A 209 -18.86 1.16 -16.53
N TYR A 210 -19.76 0.24 -16.17
CA TYR A 210 -19.41 -1.00 -15.51
C TYR A 210 -20.38 -2.12 -15.87
N VAL A 211 -19.86 -3.35 -15.99
CA VAL A 211 -20.60 -4.58 -16.21
C VAL A 211 -20.10 -5.58 -15.18
N SER A 212 -21.00 -6.10 -14.33
CA SER A 212 -20.64 -7.09 -13.33
C SER A 212 -20.20 -8.41 -14.00
N PRO A 213 -19.13 -9.04 -13.49
CA PRO A 213 -18.61 -10.28 -14.05
C PRO A 213 -19.45 -11.51 -13.66
N ASP A 214 -20.33 -11.37 -12.68
CA ASP A 214 -21.07 -12.43 -12.01
C ASP A 214 -22.60 -12.23 -12.08
N THR A 215 -23.34 -13.33 -12.01
CA THR A 215 -24.80 -13.29 -11.95
C THR A 215 -25.28 -13.08 -10.51
N LEU A 216 -26.26 -12.20 -10.33
CA LEU A 216 -26.99 -11.99 -9.09
C LEU A 216 -28.39 -12.58 -9.21
N SER A 217 -28.88 -13.21 -8.15
CA SER A 217 -30.25 -13.74 -8.08
C SER A 217 -31.09 -12.92 -7.09
N GLU A 218 -32.31 -12.59 -7.47
CA GLU A 218 -33.31 -11.94 -6.61
C GLU A 218 -34.58 -12.81 -6.54
N GLN A 219 -35.04 -13.07 -5.31
CA GLN A 219 -36.27 -13.83 -5.08
C GLN A 219 -37.48 -12.93 -5.33
N ARG A 220 -38.21 -13.18 -6.43
CA ARG A 220 -39.50 -12.53 -6.69
C ARG A 220 -40.66 -13.47 -6.36
N PRO A 221 -41.88 -12.93 -6.16
CA PRO A 221 -43.08 -13.76 -6.00
C PRO A 221 -43.33 -14.72 -7.17
N SER A 222 -42.76 -14.44 -8.35
CA SER A 222 -42.84 -15.21 -9.59
C SER A 222 -41.70 -16.23 -9.78
N GLY A 223 -40.77 -16.37 -8.82
CA GLY A 223 -39.59 -17.23 -8.90
C GLY A 223 -38.26 -16.49 -8.75
N GLU A 224 -37.16 -17.22 -8.85
CA GLU A 224 -35.80 -16.68 -8.82
C GLU A 224 -35.48 -15.97 -10.14
N PHE A 225 -35.11 -14.69 -10.08
CA PHE A 225 -34.69 -13.91 -11.24
C PHE A 225 -33.19 -13.67 -11.19
N THR A 226 -32.47 -14.31 -12.11
CA THR A 226 -31.02 -14.15 -12.28
C THR A 226 -30.71 -13.05 -13.28
N TYR A 227 -29.83 -12.12 -12.94
CA TYR A 227 -29.44 -10.99 -13.78
C TYR A 227 -27.98 -10.60 -13.58
N TYR A 228 -27.42 -9.91 -14.57
CA TYR A 228 -26.16 -9.18 -14.47
C TYR A 228 -26.44 -7.72 -14.16
N ARG A 229 -25.61 -7.12 -13.31
CA ARG A 229 -25.69 -5.70 -12.97
C ARG A 229 -24.84 -4.87 -13.92
N VAL A 230 -25.46 -3.90 -14.58
CA VAL A 230 -24.78 -2.98 -15.52
C VAL A 230 -24.98 -1.55 -15.02
N HIS A 231 -23.91 -0.79 -14.89
CA HIS A 231 -23.99 0.63 -14.54
C HIS A 231 -23.87 1.46 -15.80
N ILE A 232 -24.79 2.41 -15.93
CA ILE A 232 -24.84 3.36 -17.04
C ILE A 232 -24.71 4.75 -16.43
N THR A 233 -23.61 5.43 -16.75
CA THR A 233 -23.46 6.85 -16.43
C THR A 233 -24.31 7.66 -17.40
N VAL A 234 -25.23 8.46 -16.88
CA VAL A 234 -26.25 9.17 -17.65
C VAL A 234 -25.97 10.66 -17.67
N ASP A 235 -26.03 11.25 -18.86
CA ASP A 235 -26.02 12.68 -19.09
C ASP A 235 -27.43 13.15 -19.50
N THR A 236 -28.01 14.02 -18.68
CA THR A 236 -29.35 14.59 -18.85
C THR A 236 -29.35 15.84 -19.73
N SER A 237 -28.19 16.33 -20.18
CA SER A 237 -28.05 17.57 -20.97
C SER A 237 -28.83 17.56 -22.29
N ARG A 238 -29.18 16.36 -22.80
CA ARG A 238 -29.97 16.19 -24.03
C ARG A 238 -31.47 16.08 -23.82
N MET A 239 -31.94 16.00 -22.57
CA MET A 239 -33.37 16.01 -22.27
C MET A 239 -33.92 17.43 -22.42
N LYS A 240 -35.12 17.54 -23.00
CA LYS A 240 -35.75 18.84 -23.24
C LYS A 240 -36.69 19.18 -22.08
N PRO A 241 -36.50 20.31 -21.38
CA PRO A 241 -37.45 20.74 -20.38
C PRO A 241 -38.77 21.16 -21.05
N HIS A 242 -39.90 20.85 -20.41
CA HIS A 242 -41.23 21.16 -20.93
C HIS A 242 -41.49 22.68 -20.98
N ARG A 243 -40.83 23.45 -20.10
CA ARG A 243 -40.85 24.93 -20.10
C ARG A 243 -39.43 25.51 -20.11
N PRO A 244 -39.21 26.67 -20.76
CA PRO A 244 -37.93 27.38 -20.66
C PRO A 244 -37.61 27.71 -19.19
N GLY A 245 -36.53 27.13 -18.65
CA GLY A 245 -36.08 27.35 -17.27
C GLY A 245 -36.49 26.27 -16.25
N GLU A 246 -37.24 25.25 -16.65
CA GLU A 246 -37.54 24.10 -15.78
C GLU A 246 -36.31 23.18 -15.66
N ARG A 247 -35.91 22.87 -14.43
CA ARG A 247 -34.79 21.95 -14.17
C ARG A 247 -35.31 20.53 -14.03
N ILE A 248 -34.78 19.60 -14.83
CA ILE A 248 -35.09 18.17 -14.71
C ILE A 248 -34.30 17.65 -13.52
N VAL A 249 -35.00 17.35 -12.42
CA VAL A 249 -34.41 16.86 -11.17
C VAL A 249 -34.68 15.37 -11.05
N ILE A 250 -33.64 14.56 -11.22
CA ILE A 250 -33.73 13.11 -11.07
C ILE A 250 -33.36 12.73 -9.64
N GLN A 251 -34.25 12.02 -8.96
CA GLN A 251 -34.03 11.58 -7.58
C GLN A 251 -33.64 10.10 -7.53
N PRO A 252 -32.80 9.67 -6.57
CA PRO A 252 -32.53 8.26 -6.34
C PRO A 252 -33.82 7.50 -6.06
N GLY A 253 -33.96 6.31 -6.67
CA GLY A 253 -35.13 5.44 -6.53
C GLY A 253 -36.15 5.52 -7.66
N MET A 254 -35.98 6.43 -8.62
CA MET A 254 -36.77 6.43 -9.86
C MET A 254 -36.49 5.18 -10.71
N THR A 255 -37.52 4.62 -11.33
CA THR A 255 -37.37 3.55 -12.32
C THR A 255 -37.05 4.11 -13.69
N ALA A 256 -36.23 3.39 -14.43
CA ALA A 256 -35.81 3.77 -15.77
C ALA A 256 -35.63 2.53 -16.65
N THR A 257 -35.94 2.69 -17.93
CA THR A 257 -35.70 1.70 -18.96
C THR A 257 -34.47 2.10 -19.77
N SER A 258 -33.47 1.23 -19.84
CA SER A 258 -32.22 1.47 -20.57
C SER A 258 -32.12 0.60 -21.83
N GLU A 259 -31.85 1.22 -22.97
CA GLU A 259 -31.62 0.57 -24.26
C GLU A 259 -30.12 0.69 -24.62
N ILE A 260 -29.36 -0.40 -24.49
CA ILE A 260 -27.93 -0.42 -24.81
C ILE A 260 -27.74 -0.69 -26.31
N LEU A 261 -26.99 0.17 -27.00
CA LEU A 261 -26.75 0.05 -28.44
C LEU A 261 -25.67 -1.00 -28.73
N THR A 262 -26.10 -2.23 -29.04
CA THR A 262 -25.25 -3.37 -29.35
C THR A 262 -24.95 -3.46 -30.86
N GLY A 263 -24.11 -2.55 -31.36
CA GLY A 263 -23.62 -2.56 -32.74
C GLY A 263 -24.62 -2.04 -33.80
N ARG A 264 -24.15 -1.90 -35.04
CA ARG A 264 -24.97 -1.47 -36.18
C ARG A 264 -25.18 -2.66 -37.12
N ASN A 265 -26.42 -3.14 -37.21
CA ASN A 265 -26.80 -4.10 -38.24
C ASN A 265 -27.18 -3.32 -39.51
N THR A 266 -26.48 -3.57 -40.62
CA THR A 266 -26.86 -2.99 -41.92
C THR A 266 -28.05 -3.78 -42.46
N VAL A 267 -29.01 -3.13 -43.12
CA VAL A 267 -30.23 -3.77 -43.66
C VAL A 267 -29.91 -4.98 -44.54
N TRP A 268 -28.82 -4.91 -45.31
CA TRP A 268 -28.28 -6.03 -46.10
C TRP A 268 -28.04 -7.30 -45.27
N HIS A 269 -27.50 -7.16 -44.05
CA HIS A 269 -27.21 -8.28 -43.15
C HIS A 269 -28.49 -8.98 -42.64
N TYR A 270 -29.60 -8.23 -42.51
CA TYR A 270 -30.89 -8.80 -42.12
C TYR A 270 -31.52 -9.63 -43.25
N LEU A 271 -31.32 -9.20 -44.50
CA LEU A 271 -31.83 -9.89 -45.70
C LEU A 271 -31.03 -11.16 -46.04
N THR A 272 -29.73 -11.20 -45.74
CA THR A 272 -28.87 -12.37 -46.04
C THR A 272 -28.79 -13.39 -44.90
N LYS A 273 -29.30 -13.07 -43.70
CA LYS A 273 -29.28 -13.97 -42.53
C LYS A 273 -29.94 -15.34 -42.75
N PRO A 274 -31.09 -15.48 -43.46
CA PRO A 274 -31.70 -16.79 -43.66
C PRO A 274 -30.89 -17.67 -44.62
N ILE A 275 -30.23 -17.10 -45.63
CA ILE A 275 -29.52 -17.88 -46.68
C ILE A 275 -28.26 -18.56 -46.12
N ASN A 276 -27.53 -17.89 -45.23
CA ASN A 276 -26.33 -18.47 -44.62
C ASN A 276 -26.61 -19.44 -43.47
N LYS A 277 -27.79 -19.37 -42.83
CA LYS A 277 -28.14 -20.29 -41.75
C LYS A 277 -28.53 -21.67 -42.30
N THR A 278 -29.26 -21.72 -43.42
CA THR A 278 -29.70 -22.99 -44.02
C THR A 278 -28.57 -23.77 -44.70
N MET A 279 -27.56 -23.09 -45.25
CA MET A 279 -26.41 -23.75 -45.89
C MET A 279 -25.43 -24.40 -44.89
N GLY A 280 -25.38 -23.91 -43.64
CA GLY A 280 -24.54 -24.48 -42.58
C GLY A 280 -25.19 -25.65 -41.83
N GLU A 281 -26.51 -25.64 -41.66
CA GLU A 281 -27.24 -26.71 -40.97
C GLU A 281 -27.57 -27.91 -41.89
N ALA A 282 -27.66 -27.70 -43.21
CA ALA A 282 -28.00 -28.76 -44.19
C ALA A 282 -26.86 -29.74 -44.53
N MET A 283 -25.64 -29.58 -43.98
CA MET A 283 -24.57 -30.58 -44.13
C MET A 283 -24.51 -31.58 -42.96
N THR A 284 -25.54 -31.62 -42.10
CA THR A 284 -25.64 -32.61 -41.01
C THR A 284 -27.05 -33.17 -40.91
N GLU A 285 -27.49 -33.90 -41.94
CA GLU A 285 -28.73 -34.69 -41.89
C GLU A 285 -28.46 -36.09 -42.43
N ASP A 286 -28.49 -37.09 -41.54
CA ASP A 286 -29.19 -38.38 -41.65
C ASP A 286 -28.50 -39.55 -40.93
N ALA A 287 -29.15 -40.03 -39.86
CA ALA A 287 -29.33 -41.46 -39.60
C ALA A 287 -30.52 -41.65 -38.64
N VAL A 288 -31.71 -41.87 -39.20
CA VAL A 288 -32.88 -42.41 -38.50
C VAL A 288 -32.71 -43.92 -38.34
N VAL A 289 -32.82 -44.46 -37.11
CA VAL A 289 -33.32 -45.82 -36.86
C VAL A 289 -34.22 -45.82 -35.61
N GLN A 290 -35.36 -46.48 -35.77
CA GLN A 290 -36.56 -46.58 -34.94
C GLN A 290 -36.42 -47.37 -33.60
N PRO A 291 -37.46 -47.36 -32.74
CA PRO A 291 -37.37 -47.70 -31.31
C PRO A 291 -37.60 -49.18 -31.02
N GLN A 292 -36.93 -49.72 -29.98
CA GLN A 292 -37.40 -50.85 -29.17
C GLN A 292 -36.85 -50.74 -27.73
N SER A 293 -37.73 -50.88 -26.73
CA SER A 293 -37.37 -51.27 -25.37
C SER A 293 -37.01 -52.77 -25.36
N PRO A 294 -36.11 -53.31 -24.50
CA PRO A 294 -36.41 -53.48 -23.07
C PRO A 294 -35.18 -53.50 -22.10
N ALA A 295 -35.49 -53.54 -20.81
CA ALA A 295 -34.78 -54.17 -19.68
C ALA A 295 -33.23 -54.31 -19.67
N GLY A 296 -32.58 -53.79 -18.61
CA GLY A 296 -31.28 -54.33 -18.17
C GLY A 296 -30.36 -53.43 -17.35
N ARG A 297 -30.54 -53.44 -16.02
CA ARG A 297 -29.56 -53.26 -14.91
C ARG A 297 -28.23 -52.52 -15.16
N ALA A 298 -27.99 -51.47 -14.37
CA ALA A 298 -26.76 -51.26 -13.59
C ALA A 298 -27.09 -50.31 -12.41
N LEU A 299 -27.43 -50.84 -11.23
CA LEU A 299 -26.57 -50.88 -10.04
C LEU A 299 -26.00 -49.49 -9.64
N TRP A 300 -26.77 -48.76 -8.83
CA TRP A 300 -26.21 -47.84 -7.84
C TRP A 300 -26.39 -48.51 -6.46
N THR A 301 -25.28 -48.93 -5.87
CA THR A 301 -25.23 -49.44 -4.50
C THR A 301 -25.35 -48.28 -3.52
N PHE A 302 -26.44 -48.28 -2.74
CA PHE A 302 -26.55 -47.50 -1.51
C PHE A 302 -25.83 -48.26 -0.39
N GLY A 303 -24.73 -47.71 0.10
CA GLY A 303 -24.03 -48.20 1.29
C GLY A 303 -24.31 -47.29 2.49
N ARG A 304 -25.35 -47.61 3.25
CA ARG A 304 -25.57 -47.12 4.62
C ARG A 304 -24.79 -48.06 5.55
N GLN A 305 -23.94 -47.53 6.43
CA GLN A 305 -23.53 -48.26 7.63
C GLN A 305 -23.65 -47.37 8.87
N SER A 306 -24.48 -47.85 9.79
CA SER A 306 -24.70 -47.38 11.14
C SER A 306 -24.25 -48.46 12.11
N GLY A 307 -23.68 -48.06 13.26
CA GLY A 307 -23.38 -48.88 14.45
C GLY A 307 -22.05 -48.42 15.06
N SER A 308 -21.94 -47.77 16.23
CA SER A 308 -22.45 -48.09 17.58
C SER A 308 -22.03 -49.53 17.98
N ALA A 309 -21.30 -49.82 19.06
CA ALA A 309 -21.07 -49.08 20.30
C ALA A 309 -19.82 -49.57 21.07
N ALA A 310 -19.51 -48.80 22.13
CA ALA A 310 -18.92 -49.18 23.43
C ALA A 310 -17.42 -49.60 23.48
N GLY A 311 -16.62 -49.18 24.47
CA GLY A 311 -16.89 -48.32 25.61
C GLY A 311 -15.69 -48.21 26.55
N SER A 312 -15.77 -47.20 27.42
CA SER A 312 -15.21 -47.09 28.77
C SER A 312 -13.74 -46.69 29.01
N THR A 313 -13.66 -45.63 29.84
CA THR A 313 -12.76 -45.36 30.98
C THR A 313 -11.30 -44.95 30.77
N GLY A 314 -11.02 -43.72 31.23
CA GLY A 314 -10.05 -43.53 32.32
C GLY A 314 -8.81 -42.68 32.01
N GLY A 315 -8.81 -41.44 32.51
CA GLY A 315 -7.74 -40.96 33.38
C GLY A 315 -6.40 -40.46 32.79
N ALA A 316 -6.20 -39.15 32.99
CA ALA A 316 -4.97 -38.53 33.50
C ALA A 316 -3.76 -38.23 32.57
N SER A 317 -3.03 -37.20 33.02
CA SER A 317 -1.67 -36.73 32.66
C SER A 317 -1.50 -36.00 31.32
N CYS A 318 -1.21 -34.69 31.30
CA CYS A 318 0.00 -33.96 31.73
C CYS A 318 1.18 -34.04 30.73
N MET A 319 1.53 -32.83 30.25
CA MET A 319 2.87 -32.30 29.93
C MET A 319 3.62 -32.75 28.66
N SER A 320 4.23 -31.70 28.06
CA SER A 320 5.44 -31.69 27.24
C SER A 320 5.31 -32.31 25.85
N GLY A 321 5.79 -31.74 24.76
CA GLY A 321 6.82 -30.74 24.56
C GLY A 321 7.66 -31.18 23.35
N ALA A 322 8.01 -30.21 22.52
CA ALA A 322 9.17 -30.17 21.63
C ALA A 322 9.25 -31.05 20.37
N ALA A 323 9.88 -30.40 19.37
CA ALA A 323 10.77 -30.92 18.34
C ALA A 323 10.12 -31.53 17.07
N ALA A 324 10.24 -30.91 15.87
CA ALA A 324 11.45 -30.69 15.05
C ALA A 324 11.91 -31.98 14.34
N ILE A 325 12.33 -32.12 13.06
CA ILE A 325 12.43 -31.37 11.79
C ILE A 325 12.66 -32.46 10.69
N TRP A 326 12.59 -32.09 9.40
CA TRP A 326 13.18 -32.69 8.16
C TRP A 326 12.36 -33.83 7.49
N SER A 327 12.23 -33.96 6.16
CA SER A 327 13.08 -33.50 5.05
C SER A 327 12.38 -33.66 3.68
N LEU A 328 12.67 -32.72 2.76
CA LEU A 328 12.84 -32.79 1.29
C LEU A 328 11.94 -33.68 0.39
N SER A 329 11.20 -33.02 -0.52
CA SER A 329 11.42 -33.01 -1.99
C SER A 329 10.27 -32.17 -2.58
N GLY A 330 10.41 -31.23 -3.53
CA GLY A 330 11.34 -31.12 -4.64
C GLY A 330 10.54 -31.28 -5.93
N ASN A 331 9.72 -30.29 -6.34
CA ASN A 331 9.49 -29.99 -7.77
C ASN A 331 8.71 -28.70 -8.03
N THR A 332 9.38 -27.77 -8.72
CA THR A 332 8.91 -26.92 -9.84
C THR A 332 7.44 -26.47 -9.92
N GLY A 333 7.23 -25.15 -10.01
CA GLY A 333 5.98 -24.59 -10.55
C GLY A 333 5.84 -23.09 -10.32
N LEU A 334 6.47 -22.28 -11.17
CA LEU A 334 6.19 -20.85 -11.35
C LEU A 334 4.73 -20.61 -11.77
N ALA A 335 4.02 -19.70 -11.08
CA ALA A 335 2.97 -18.82 -11.63
C ALA A 335 2.53 -17.83 -10.52
N LEU A 336 3.03 -16.59 -10.54
CA LEU A 336 2.34 -15.40 -11.07
C LEU A 336 1.00 -15.10 -10.38
N THR A 337 1.08 -14.19 -9.41
CA THR A 337 0.03 -13.31 -8.93
C THR A 337 -0.47 -12.38 -10.05
N ALA A 338 -1.78 -12.21 -10.17
CA ALA A 338 -2.38 -10.95 -10.63
C ALA A 338 -3.85 -10.87 -10.20
N TYR A 339 -4.08 -9.89 -9.32
CA TYR A 339 -5.28 -9.09 -8.99
C TYR A 339 -6.69 -9.65 -9.18
#